data_AF-A0A366D016-F1
#
_entry.id   AF-A0A366D016-F1
#
_cell.length_a   1.000
_cell.length_b   1.000
_cell.length_c   1.000
_cell.angle_alpha   90.00
_cell.angle_beta   90.00
_cell.angle_gamma   90.00
#
_symmetry.space_group_name_H-M   'P 1'
#
loop_
_entity.id
_entity.type
_entity.pdbx_description
1 polymer ?
#
loop_
_entity_poly.entity_id
_entity_poly.type
_entity_poly.pdbx_seq_one_letter_code
_entity_poly.pdbx_strand_id
1 'polypeptide(L)'
;MAKTDQAKADKKRQQDKERQRAKRQRDAEKNSSLGIREYRVTLSQTEADALTDLCAYRGGVEPYGAAEFIATLIRRDKQRMEDEKAHLGTCDFCGEPLPTGCKNGLGIPRLKGVEKCFYTRDEKKLRL
;
A
#
# COMPACT_ATOMS: atom_id res chain seq x y z
N MET A 1 47.66 -6.81 -20.60
CA MET A 1 47.43 -6.04 -19.36
C MET A 1 45.95 -5.74 -19.08
N ALA A 2 45.05 -5.64 -20.07
CA ALA A 2 43.62 -5.32 -19.87
C ALA A 2 42.77 -6.33 -19.05
N LYS A 3 43.16 -7.62 -18.97
CA LYS A 3 42.38 -8.67 -18.27
C LYS A 3 42.40 -8.53 -16.74
N THR A 4 43.43 -7.89 -16.18
CA THR A 4 43.63 -7.77 -14.73
C THR A 4 42.79 -6.66 -14.11
N ASP A 5 42.46 -5.63 -14.89
CA ASP A 5 41.65 -4.49 -14.44
C ASP A 5 40.15 -4.82 -14.41
N GLN A 6 39.66 -5.62 -15.38
CA GLN A 6 38.30 -6.15 -15.36
C GLN A 6 38.04 -7.06 -14.14
N ALA A 7 38.98 -7.95 -13.82
CA ALA A 7 38.88 -8.82 -12.65
C ALA A 7 38.85 -8.05 -11.31
N LYS A 8 39.57 -6.93 -11.21
CA LYS A 8 39.52 -6.05 -10.03
C LYS A 8 38.19 -5.28 -9.94
N ALA A 9 37.66 -4.81 -11.07
CA ALA A 9 36.38 -4.11 -11.13
C ALA A 9 35.21 -5.04 -10.75
N ASP A 10 35.20 -6.29 -11.22
CA ASP A 10 34.17 -7.27 -10.88
C ASP A 10 34.23 -7.67 -9.40
N LYS A 11 35.43 -7.85 -8.83
CA LYS A 11 35.62 -8.13 -7.40
C LYS A 11 35.12 -6.99 -6.52
N LYS A 12 35.37 -5.74 -6.91
CA LYS A 12 34.84 -4.56 -6.21
C LYS A 12 33.31 -4.50 -6.29
N ARG A 13 32.74 -4.77 -7.47
CA ARG A 13 31.28 -4.82 -7.68
C ARG A 13 30.61 -5.94 -6.85
N GLN A 14 31.27 -7.07 -6.68
CA GLN A 14 30.82 -8.15 -5.79
C GLN A 14 30.87 -7.73 -4.31
N GLN A 15 31.97 -7.11 -3.87
CA GLN A 15 32.08 -6.59 -2.50
C GLN A 15 31.04 -5.51 -2.18
N ASP A 16 30.76 -4.62 -3.13
CA ASP A 16 29.74 -3.58 -2.96
C ASP A 16 28.34 -4.20 -2.86
N LYS A 17 28.03 -5.22 -3.67
CA LYS A 17 26.77 -5.99 -3.58
C LYS A 17 26.64 -6.70 -2.24
N GLU A 18 27.70 -7.32 -1.73
CA GLU A 18 27.70 -8.00 -0.43
C GLU A 18 27.51 -7.01 0.72
N ARG A 19 28.22 -5.88 0.70
CA ARG A 19 28.04 -4.79 1.68
C ARG A 19 26.61 -4.26 1.67
N GLN A 20 26.04 -4.07 0.49
CA GLN A 20 24.66 -3.60 0.36
C GLN A 20 23.64 -4.65 0.84
N ARG A 21 23.88 -5.94 0.60
CA ARG A 21 23.06 -7.03 1.15
C ARG A 21 23.13 -7.09 2.68
N ALA A 22 24.33 -7.02 3.26
CA ALA A 22 24.52 -7.02 4.70
C ALA A 22 23.86 -5.79 5.36
N LYS A 23 23.94 -4.62 4.73
CA LYS A 23 23.24 -3.42 5.18
C LYS A 23 21.72 -3.63 5.16
N ARG A 24 21.16 -4.14 4.06
CA ARG A 24 19.71 -4.45 3.95
C ARG A 24 19.25 -5.46 4.99
N GLN A 25 20.05 -6.47 5.31
CA GLN A 25 19.72 -7.45 6.35
C GLN A 25 19.67 -6.80 7.73
N ARG A 26 20.67 -5.97 8.07
CA ARG A 26 20.69 -5.22 9.34
C ARG A 26 19.53 -4.25 9.46
N ASP A 27 19.21 -3.55 8.38
CA ASP A 27 18.08 -2.62 8.34
C ASP A 27 16.75 -3.37 8.45
N ALA A 28 16.60 -4.52 7.79
CA ALA A 28 15.42 -5.38 7.91
C ALA A 28 15.26 -5.95 9.32
N GLU A 29 16.34 -6.36 9.98
CA GLU A 29 16.33 -6.88 11.35
C GLU A 29 15.94 -5.80 12.36
N LYS A 30 16.49 -4.58 12.22
CA LYS A 30 16.08 -3.41 13.00
C LYS A 30 14.64 -3.01 12.75
N ASN A 31 14.20 -3.04 11.50
CA ASN A 31 12.82 -2.72 11.16
C ASN A 31 11.86 -3.76 11.74
N SER A 32 12.21 -5.05 11.67
CA SER A 32 11.45 -6.15 12.27
C SER A 32 11.29 -5.98 13.78
N SER A 33 12.36 -5.63 14.50
CA SER A 33 12.29 -5.40 15.95
C SER A 33 11.44 -4.19 16.33
N LEU A 34 11.31 -3.21 15.44
CA LEU A 34 10.43 -2.04 15.58
C LEU A 34 9.02 -2.27 15.02
N GLY A 35 8.70 -3.47 14.53
CA GLY A 35 7.42 -3.78 13.88
C GLY A 35 7.20 -3.09 12.53
N ILE A 36 8.24 -2.46 11.97
CA ILE A 36 8.23 -1.80 10.67
C ILE A 36 8.33 -2.86 9.57
N ARG A 37 7.37 -2.86 8.65
CA ARG A 37 7.34 -3.75 7.49
C ARG A 37 7.74 -2.99 6.23
N GLU A 38 8.68 -3.53 5.46
CA GLU A 38 9.07 -3.00 4.15
C GLU A 38 8.24 -3.64 3.04
N TYR A 39 7.61 -2.82 2.19
CA TYR A 39 6.90 -3.26 0.99
C TYR A 39 7.65 -2.74 -0.23
N ARG A 40 7.90 -3.61 -1.21
CA ARG A 40 8.48 -3.23 -2.51
C ARG A 40 7.46 -3.39 -3.60
N VAL A 41 7.26 -2.33 -4.37
CA VAL A 41 6.33 -2.27 -5.49
C VAL A 41 7.13 -1.89 -6.72
N THR A 42 6.95 -2.66 -7.79
CA THR A 42 7.52 -2.33 -9.10
C THR A 42 6.52 -1.44 -9.82
N LEU A 43 6.93 -0.23 -10.19
CA LEU A 43 6.13 0.71 -10.96
C LEU A 43 6.58 0.69 -12.42
N SER A 44 5.61 0.79 -13.33
CA SER A 44 5.88 1.17 -14.71
C SER A 44 6.43 2.60 -14.78
N GLN A 45 7.06 2.96 -15.89
CA GLN A 45 7.62 4.30 -16.07
C GLN A 45 6.55 5.38 -15.92
N THR A 46 5.37 5.17 -16.52
CA THR A 46 4.23 6.09 -16.43
C THR A 46 3.74 6.29 -14.99
N GLU A 47 3.75 5.23 -14.16
CA GLU A 47 3.35 5.33 -12.76
C GLU A 47 4.41 6.04 -11.91
N ALA A 48 5.70 5.85 -12.22
CA ALA A 48 6.79 6.53 -11.53
C ALA A 48 6.82 8.04 -11.84
N ASP A 49 6.56 8.41 -13.09
CA ASP A 49 6.44 9.81 -13.51
C ASP A 49 5.23 10.46 -12.84
N ALA A 50 4.06 9.79 -12.85
CA ALA A 50 2.87 10.26 -12.15
C ALA A 50 3.08 10.43 -10.64
N LEU A 51 3.82 9.52 -10.00
CA LEU A 51 4.17 9.65 -8.58
C LEU A 51 5.02 10.90 -8.33
N THR A 52 5.98 11.18 -9.21
CA THR A 52 6.84 12.36 -9.11
C THR A 52 6.03 13.65 -9.24
N ASP A 53 5.14 13.72 -10.23
CA ASP A 53 4.25 14.85 -10.45
C ASP A 53 3.32 15.09 -9.26
N LEU A 54 2.72 14.01 -8.73
CA LEU A 54 1.86 14.07 -7.54
C LEU A 54 2.61 14.57 -6.30
N CYS A 55 3.85 14.14 -6.10
CA CYS A 55 4.68 14.59 -4.98
C CYS A 55 4.98 16.10 -5.07
N ALA A 56 5.32 16.59 -6.27
CA ALA A 56 5.55 18.01 -6.50
C ALA A 56 4.28 18.84 -6.31
N TYR A 57 3.17 18.41 -6.92
CA TYR A 57 1.91 19.15 -6.89
C TYR A 57 1.29 19.20 -5.49
N ARG A 58 1.38 18.11 -4.70
CA ARG A 58 0.76 18.02 -3.37
C ARG A 58 1.67 18.49 -2.23
N GLY A 59 2.99 18.54 -2.43
CA GLY A 59 3.96 18.99 -1.43
C GLY A 59 3.98 20.50 -1.20
N GLY A 60 3.56 21.29 -2.19
CA GLY A 60 3.54 22.75 -2.07
C GLY A 60 4.95 23.32 -2.16
N VAL A 61 5.47 23.90 -1.07
CA VAL A 61 6.77 24.61 -1.05
C VAL A 61 7.94 23.64 -1.19
N GLU A 62 7.88 22.48 -0.53
CA GLU A 62 8.82 21.38 -0.75
C GLU A 62 8.05 20.16 -1.27
N PRO A 63 8.48 19.56 -2.41
CA PRO A 63 7.92 18.31 -2.89
C PRO A 63 8.03 17.21 -1.84
N TYR A 64 6.98 16.40 -1.71
CA TYR A 64 7.07 15.23 -0.84
C TYR A 64 8.10 14.22 -1.36
N GLY A 65 8.75 13.50 -0.44
CA GLY A 65 9.40 12.26 -0.80
C GLY A 65 8.37 11.18 -1.14
N ALA A 66 8.67 10.25 -2.07
CA ALA A 66 7.75 9.18 -2.45
C ALA A 66 7.21 8.37 -1.25
N ALA A 67 8.07 8.04 -0.29
CA ALA A 67 7.67 7.29 0.92
C ALA A 67 6.73 8.12 1.82
N GLU A 68 7.00 9.41 1.98
CA GLU A 68 6.16 10.32 2.77
C GLU A 68 4.79 10.51 2.12
N PHE A 69 4.77 10.69 0.80
CA PHE A 69 3.55 10.83 0.03
C PHE A 69 2.67 9.57 0.17
N ILE A 70 3.24 8.38 -0.04
CA ILE A 70 2.53 7.10 0.12
C ILE A 70 2.02 6.93 1.56
N ALA A 71 2.84 7.20 2.57
CA ALA A 71 2.42 7.11 3.97
C ALA A 71 1.27 8.08 4.29
N THR A 72 1.27 9.27 3.68
CA THR A 72 0.20 10.26 3.83
C THR A 72 -1.08 9.84 3.12
N LEU A 73 -0.99 9.24 1.93
CA LEU A 73 -2.13 8.65 1.24
C LEU A 73 -2.77 7.55 2.07
N ILE A 74 -1.99 6.62 2.63
CA ILE A 74 -2.51 5.53 3.48
C ILE A 74 -3.26 6.09 4.69
N ARG A 75 -2.72 7.12 5.36
CA ARG A 75 -3.36 7.74 6.52
C ARG A 75 -4.69 8.41 6.15
N ARG A 76 -4.71 9.18 5.06
CA ARG A 76 -5.91 9.86 4.57
C ARG A 76 -6.98 8.87 4.10
N ASP A 77 -6.56 7.82 3.41
CA ASP A 77 -7.47 6.79 2.91
C ASP A 77 -8.07 5.99 4.07
N LYS A 78 -7.26 5.63 5.08
CA LYS A 78 -7.76 5.01 6.30
C LYS A 78 -8.80 5.88 7.00
N GLN A 79 -8.54 7.19 7.11
CA GLN A 79 -9.50 8.12 7.72
C GLN A 79 -10.81 8.16 6.93
N ARG A 80 -10.74 8.28 5.60
CA ARG A 80 -11.94 8.23 4.74
C ARG A 80 -12.72 6.93 4.92
N MET A 81 -12.02 5.80 4.96
CA MET A 81 -12.64 4.49 5.20
C MET A 81 -13.30 4.42 6.59
N GLU A 82 -12.71 5.01 7.62
CA GLU A 82 -13.32 5.09 8.96
C GLU A 82 -14.56 5.98 8.97
N ASP A 83 -14.51 7.12 8.29
CA ASP A 83 -15.65 8.02 8.13
C ASP A 83 -16.79 7.32 7.35
N GLU A 84 -16.49 6.66 6.23
CA GLU A 84 -17.47 5.88 5.46
C GLU A 84 -18.12 4.77 6.31
N LYS A 85 -17.33 4.05 7.11
CA LYS A 85 -17.83 3.05 8.06
C LYS A 85 -18.78 3.64 9.09
N ALA A 86 -18.50 4.84 9.60
CA ALA A 86 -19.39 5.50 10.54
C ALA A 86 -20.75 5.86 9.92
N HIS A 87 -20.79 6.19 8.62
CA HIS A 87 -22.03 6.58 7.92
C HIS A 87 -22.87 5.39 7.41
N LEU A 88 -22.30 4.19 7.33
CA LEU A 88 -22.96 3.00 6.76
C LEU A 88 -24.06 2.40 7.66
N GLY A 89 -24.02 2.65 8.96
CA GLY A 89 -25.02 2.15 9.90
C GLY A 89 -25.09 0.61 10.01
N THR A 90 -26.27 0.10 10.33
CA THR A 90 -26.55 -1.34 10.51
C THR A 90 -27.33 -1.91 9.34
N CYS A 91 -27.16 -3.19 9.06
CA CYS A 91 -27.91 -3.88 8.01
C CYS A 91 -29.39 -4.08 8.40
N ASP A 92 -30.32 -3.70 7.53
CA ASP A 92 -31.76 -3.85 7.73
C ASP A 92 -32.24 -5.31 7.94
N PHE A 93 -31.42 -6.30 7.56
CA PHE A 93 -31.81 -7.71 7.59
C PHE A 93 -31.20 -8.50 8.76
N CYS A 94 -29.93 -8.26 9.11
CA CYS A 94 -29.27 -8.96 10.22
C CYS A 94 -28.98 -8.06 11.43
N GLY A 95 -29.16 -6.74 11.32
CA GLY A 95 -28.87 -5.79 12.40
C GLY A 95 -27.39 -5.53 12.68
N GLU A 96 -26.48 -6.24 12.01
CA GLU A 96 -25.03 -6.07 12.19
C GLU A 96 -24.49 -4.84 11.44
N PRO A 97 -23.37 -4.25 11.91
CA PRO A 97 -22.77 -3.07 11.28
C PRO A 97 -22.25 -3.38 9.86
N LEU A 98 -22.61 -2.52 8.92
CA LEU A 98 -22.06 -2.54 7.56
C LEU A 98 -20.65 -1.91 7.56
N PRO A 99 -19.71 -2.37 6.71
CA PRO A 99 -19.84 -3.35 5.63
C PRO A 99 -19.45 -4.77 6.07
N THR A 100 -19.51 -5.10 7.36
CA THR A 100 -19.29 -6.48 7.84
C THR A 100 -20.57 -7.28 7.62
N GLY A 101 -21.69 -6.87 8.24
CA GLY A 101 -23.07 -7.29 7.94
C GLY A 101 -23.30 -8.75 7.55
N CYS A 102 -24.33 -9.03 6.74
CA CYS A 102 -24.74 -10.39 6.31
C CYS A 102 -23.69 -11.22 5.52
N LYS A 103 -22.40 -10.87 5.52
CA LYS A 103 -21.34 -11.73 4.97
C LYS A 103 -21.40 -13.06 5.72
N ASN A 104 -21.78 -14.12 5.02
CA ASN A 104 -21.56 -15.46 5.53
C ASN A 104 -20.03 -15.69 5.68
N GLY A 105 -19.62 -16.74 6.39
CA GLY A 105 -18.19 -17.10 6.55
C GLY A 105 -17.42 -17.35 5.23
N LEU A 106 -18.09 -17.23 4.07
CA LEU A 106 -17.51 -17.27 2.72
C LEU A 106 -17.38 -15.87 2.08
N GLY A 107 -17.68 -14.80 2.82
CA GLY A 107 -17.59 -13.41 2.36
C GLY A 107 -18.71 -12.98 1.40
N ILE A 108 -19.72 -13.83 1.15
CA ILE A 108 -20.83 -13.52 0.26
C ILE A 108 -22.07 -13.16 1.10
N PRO A 109 -22.69 -11.99 0.87
CA PRO A 109 -23.91 -11.62 1.57
C PRO A 109 -25.06 -12.56 1.17
N ARG A 110 -25.76 -13.14 2.16
CA ARG A 110 -26.88 -14.08 1.89
C ARG A 110 -27.99 -13.51 1.02
N LEU A 111 -28.17 -12.19 1.05
CA LEU A 111 -29.24 -11.45 0.35
C LEU A 111 -28.73 -10.67 -0.88
N LYS A 112 -27.50 -10.92 -1.34
CA LYS A 112 -26.97 -10.28 -2.56
C LYS A 112 -27.85 -10.66 -3.76
N GLY A 113 -28.38 -9.66 -4.47
CA GLY A 113 -29.38 -9.82 -5.53
C GLY A 113 -30.78 -9.34 -5.14
N VAL A 114 -31.07 -9.20 -3.84
CA VAL A 114 -32.29 -8.53 -3.37
C VAL A 114 -32.14 -7.03 -3.56
N GLU A 115 -33.20 -6.38 -4.05
CA GLU A 115 -33.20 -4.96 -4.38
C GLU A 115 -32.77 -4.09 -3.19
N LYS A 116 -33.34 -4.32 -2.00
CA LYS A 116 -33.04 -3.54 -0.78
C LYS A 116 -31.72 -3.92 -0.08
N CYS A 117 -30.97 -4.88 -0.59
CA CYS A 117 -29.71 -5.27 0.05
C CYS A 117 -28.61 -4.24 -0.26
N PHE A 118 -27.96 -3.74 0.79
CA PHE A 118 -26.78 -2.87 0.70
C PHE A 118 -25.73 -3.41 -0.30
N TYR A 119 -25.48 -4.72 -0.27
CA TYR A 119 -24.48 -5.33 -1.15
C TYR A 119 -24.88 -5.41 -2.62
N THR A 120 -26.16 -5.24 -2.94
CA THR A 120 -26.66 -5.16 -4.32
C THR A 120 -26.57 -3.73 -4.84
N ARG A 121 -26.98 -2.74 -4.03
CA ARG A 121 -27.09 -1.33 -4.45
C ARG A 121 -25.81 -0.52 -4.26
N ASP A 122 -25.16 -0.66 -3.10
CA ASP A 122 -24.23 0.34 -2.59
C ASP A 122 -22.82 -0.19 -2.33
N GLU A 123 -22.57 -1.51 -2.31
CA GLU A 123 -21.21 -2.08 -2.11
C GLU A 123 -20.15 -1.48 -3.04
N LYS A 124 -20.53 -1.21 -4.31
CA LYS A 124 -19.60 -0.64 -5.29
C LYS A 124 -19.10 0.75 -4.91
N LYS A 125 -19.85 1.50 -4.09
CA LYS A 125 -19.46 2.83 -3.62
C LYS A 125 -18.30 2.80 -2.61
N LEU A 126 -18.05 1.65 -1.99
CA LEU A 126 -16.94 1.46 -1.04
C LEU A 126 -15.65 0.96 -1.69
N ARG A 127 -15.62 0.82 -3.03
CA ARG A 127 -14.45 0.37 -3.76
C ARG A 127 -13.63 1.58 -4.20
N LEU A 128 -12.31 1.50 -4.00
CA LEU A 128 -11.32 2.44 -4.55
C LEU A 128 -11.17 2.27 -6.06
#